data_AF-A0A553UHC3-F1
#
_entry.id   AF-A0A553UHC3-F1
#
_cell.length_a   1.000
_cell.length_b   1.000
_cell.length_c   1.000
_cell.angle_alpha   90.00
_cell.angle_beta   90.00
_cell.angle_gamma   90.00
#
_symmetry.space_group_name_H-M   'P 1'
#
loop_
_entity.id
_entity.type
_entity.pdbx_description
1 polymer ?
#
loop_
_entity_poly.entity_id
_entity_poly.type
_entity_poly.pdbx_seq_one_letter_code
_entity_poly.pdbx_strand_id
1 'polypeptide(L)'
;MTASNSREKCRTHHRYGRHGGTARVKGRGRHQGVTTERKTDVTMADKSRYNATRFSKENYALYDADGEAIRGGHQEAFAQTREAADHIQVMAKGRNKGRAYIYDTEISPGNGRLSDQSAHRITAEYIEVLRSQGHQVEGVQYVIHQNTQHTHVHLMFATQKTIQKSDDRSAKYKLREVADRLRDIDKSLDTIREVVEVQQDHLKSRGG
;
A
#
# COMPACT_ATOMS: atom_id res chain seq x y z
N MET A 1 73.29 3.80 -16.78
CA MET A 1 73.09 4.04 -18.23
C MET A 1 71.62 4.34 -18.46
N THR A 2 71.39 5.52 -19.00
CA THR A 2 70.12 6.17 -19.40
C THR A 2 69.53 5.56 -20.67
N ALA A 3 68.20 5.54 -20.81
CA ALA A 3 67.50 6.15 -21.95
C ALA A 3 65.97 6.06 -21.79
N SER A 4 65.35 7.24 -21.87
CA SER A 4 63.92 7.48 -22.09
C SER A 4 63.54 7.39 -23.57
N ASN A 5 62.30 6.99 -23.88
CA ASN A 5 61.42 7.54 -24.94
C ASN A 5 60.09 6.76 -24.91
N SER A 6 58.93 7.32 -24.54
CA SER A 6 58.11 8.43 -25.08
C SER A 6 57.11 7.98 -26.17
N ARG A 7 55.86 8.48 -26.01
CA ARG A 7 54.64 8.39 -26.86
C ARG A 7 53.72 7.19 -26.63
N GLU A 8 52.39 7.29 -26.70
CA GLU A 8 51.40 8.33 -26.42
C GLU A 8 50.03 7.61 -26.43
N LYS A 9 49.18 7.87 -25.42
CA LYS A 9 47.69 7.78 -25.39
C LYS A 9 46.96 6.63 -26.13
N CYS A 10 46.22 5.83 -25.36
CA CYS A 10 44.75 5.77 -25.52
C CYS A 10 44.05 5.39 -24.20
N ARG A 11 42.94 6.08 -23.94
CA ARG A 11 42.09 6.09 -22.74
C ARG A 11 41.37 4.74 -22.57
N THR A 12 41.14 4.23 -21.36
CA THR A 12 39.99 4.62 -20.53
C THR A 12 40.18 4.09 -19.10
N HIS A 13 40.10 4.99 -18.12
CA HIS A 13 40.15 4.66 -16.70
C HIS A 13 38.73 4.49 -16.16
N HIS A 14 38.38 3.30 -15.67
CA HIS A 14 37.34 3.13 -14.65
C HIS A 14 38.01 2.89 -13.29
N ARG A 15 38.45 3.98 -12.66
CA ARG A 15 38.73 4.02 -11.23
C ARG A 15 37.57 4.71 -10.53
N TYR A 16 37.09 4.03 -9.50
CA TYR A 16 36.20 4.53 -8.47
C TYR A 16 36.73 5.86 -7.91
N GLY A 17 36.02 6.94 -8.23
CA GLY A 17 36.27 8.29 -7.76
C GLY A 17 35.29 8.68 -6.66
N ARG A 18 35.81 8.74 -5.44
CA ARG A 18 35.28 9.46 -4.29
C ARG A 18 35.13 10.95 -4.64
N HIS A 19 33.91 11.45 -4.79
CA HIS A 19 33.63 12.88 -4.73
C HIS A 19 32.41 13.15 -3.85
N GLY A 20 32.70 13.61 -2.62
CA GLY A 20 31.86 14.58 -1.97
C GLY A 20 31.93 15.89 -2.75
N GLY A 21 30.77 16.42 -3.09
CA GLY A 21 30.59 17.70 -3.76
C GLY A 21 29.16 18.17 -3.50
N THR A 22 29.00 19.02 -2.49
CA THR A 22 27.74 19.65 -2.12
C THR A 22 27.33 20.69 -3.15
N ALA A 23 26.19 20.50 -3.83
CA ALA A 23 25.48 21.60 -4.48
C ALA A 23 24.55 22.26 -3.45
N ARG A 24 24.86 23.50 -3.10
CA ARG A 24 24.05 24.36 -2.21
C ARG A 24 22.67 24.59 -2.82
N VAL A 25 21.63 24.12 -2.13
CA VAL A 25 20.34 24.81 -2.09
C VAL A 25 20.26 25.49 -0.73
N LYS A 26 20.45 26.82 -0.71
CA LYS A 26 20.27 27.64 0.49
C LYS A 26 18.76 27.72 0.80
N GLY A 27 18.34 27.00 1.82
CA GLY A 27 17.01 27.09 2.44
C GLY A 27 16.96 26.10 3.60
N ARG A 28 17.27 26.59 4.82
CA ARG A 28 17.56 25.78 6.01
C ARG A 28 16.36 24.98 6.50
N GLY A 29 16.56 23.68 6.74
CA GLY A 29 15.66 22.83 7.53
C GLY A 29 15.93 21.35 7.31
N ARG A 30 16.60 20.69 8.26
CA ARG A 30 17.07 19.30 8.18
C ARG A 30 15.93 18.29 8.05
N HIS A 31 15.87 17.52 6.97
CA HIS A 31 15.34 16.14 6.97
C HIS A 31 16.11 15.25 5.99
N GLN A 32 16.86 14.29 6.51
CA GLN A 32 17.38 13.15 5.75
C GLN A 32 16.27 12.13 5.57
N GLY A 33 16.08 11.63 4.34
CA GLY A 33 15.42 10.35 4.07
C GLY A 33 14.11 10.36 3.28
N VAL A 34 13.66 11.50 2.74
CA VAL A 34 12.49 11.54 1.88
C VAL A 34 12.95 11.69 0.43
N THR A 35 12.86 10.63 -0.35
CA THR A 35 12.89 10.76 -1.81
C THR A 35 11.60 11.47 -2.24
N THR A 36 11.66 12.79 -2.34
CA THR A 36 10.61 13.61 -2.92
C THR A 36 10.66 13.52 -4.44
N GLU A 37 9.81 12.67 -5.02
CA GLU A 37 9.33 12.81 -6.39
C GLU A 37 7.83 12.49 -6.43
N ARG A 38 7.03 13.52 -6.71
CA ARG A 38 5.58 13.58 -7.02
C ARG A 38 4.69 12.41 -6.54
N LYS A 39 3.80 12.71 -5.57
CA LYS A 39 2.50 12.09 -5.26
C LYS A 39 2.33 10.64 -5.76
N THR A 40 3.09 9.72 -5.17
CA THR A 40 2.64 8.34 -5.08
C THR A 40 2.30 8.15 -3.62
N ASP A 41 1.05 7.79 -3.36
CA ASP A 41 0.42 7.62 -2.04
C ASP A 41 0.99 6.42 -1.26
N VAL A 42 2.29 6.21 -1.36
CA VAL A 42 3.03 5.08 -0.82
C VAL A 42 4.07 5.61 0.15
N THR A 43 3.91 5.27 1.43
CA THR A 43 4.92 5.51 2.46
C THR A 43 5.47 4.16 2.91
N MET A 44 6.78 3.97 2.73
CA MET A 44 7.51 2.84 3.30
C MET A 44 8.52 3.39 4.28
N ALA A 45 8.48 2.90 5.52
CA ALA A 45 9.49 3.25 6.50
C ALA A 45 9.88 2.05 7.36
N ASP A 46 11.12 2.07 7.81
CA ASP A 46 11.51 1.27 8.98
C ASP A 46 10.56 1.61 10.13
N LYS A 47 10.08 0.60 10.88
CA LYS A 47 9.10 0.80 11.96
C LYS A 47 9.53 1.90 12.95
N SER A 48 10.83 2.05 13.20
CA SER A 48 11.40 3.05 14.12
C SER A 48 11.27 4.50 13.64
N ARG A 49 10.93 4.69 12.36
CA ARG A 49 10.83 5.99 11.69
C ARG A 49 9.44 6.28 11.14
N TYR A 50 8.53 5.31 11.18
CA TYR A 50 7.17 5.52 10.70
C TYR A 50 6.37 6.32 11.75
N ASN A 51 5.77 7.43 11.32
CA ASN A 51 4.84 8.21 12.11
C ASN A 51 3.49 8.22 11.40
N ALA A 52 2.47 7.66 12.04
CA ALA A 52 1.13 7.60 11.48
C ALA A 52 0.54 9.02 11.38
N THR A 53 0.42 9.52 10.16
CA THR A 53 -0.11 10.87 9.89
C THR A 53 -1.34 10.85 9.00
N ARG A 54 -1.61 9.73 8.31
CA ARG A 54 -2.65 9.64 7.27
C ARG A 54 -4.03 9.36 7.84
N PHE A 55 -4.12 8.38 8.73
CA PHE A 55 -5.39 7.94 9.30
C PHE A 55 -5.95 8.92 10.35
N SER A 56 -5.12 9.76 10.97
CA SER A 56 -5.50 10.55 12.16
C SER A 56 -6.53 11.68 11.95
N LYS A 57 -6.99 11.95 10.73
CA LYS A 57 -7.82 13.12 10.42
C LYS A 57 -9.26 12.81 10.02
N GLU A 58 -9.61 11.55 9.84
CA GLU A 58 -10.86 11.20 9.18
C GLU A 58 -11.73 10.27 10.03
N ASN A 59 -13.04 10.52 10.08
CA ASN A 59 -14.03 9.76 10.85
C ASN A 59 -14.47 8.46 10.14
N TYR A 60 -13.60 7.86 9.32
CA TYR A 60 -13.94 6.62 8.62
C TYR A 60 -13.73 5.40 9.52
N ALA A 61 -14.54 4.36 9.28
CA ALA A 61 -14.34 3.06 9.90
C ALA A 61 -13.00 2.46 9.46
N LEU A 62 -12.24 1.94 10.42
CA LEU A 62 -11.05 1.13 10.17
C LEU A 62 -11.42 -0.34 10.18
N TYR A 63 -10.75 -1.09 9.32
CA TYR A 63 -10.95 -2.53 9.18
C TYR A 63 -9.62 -3.28 9.32
N ASP A 64 -9.69 -4.49 9.88
CA ASP A 64 -8.56 -5.42 9.92
C ASP A 64 -8.49 -6.30 8.67
N ALA A 65 -7.55 -7.26 8.64
CA ALA A 65 -7.33 -8.18 7.52
C ALA A 65 -8.58 -8.96 7.08
N ASP A 66 -9.48 -9.24 8.02
CA ASP A 66 -10.68 -10.05 7.80
C ASP A 66 -11.87 -9.19 7.37
N GLY A 67 -11.70 -7.86 7.38
CA GLY A 67 -12.76 -6.89 7.05
C GLY A 67 -13.63 -6.53 8.24
N GLU A 68 -13.20 -6.86 9.46
CA GLU A 68 -13.94 -6.53 10.67
C GLU A 68 -13.61 -5.11 11.14
N ALA A 69 -14.64 -4.38 11.57
CA ALA A 69 -14.50 -3.01 12.01
C ALA A 69 -13.77 -2.90 13.36
N ILE A 70 -12.73 -2.08 13.42
CA ILE A 70 -11.89 -1.88 14.59
C ILE A 70 -12.46 -0.79 15.48
N ARG A 71 -12.81 -1.17 16.71
CA ARG A 71 -13.52 -0.31 17.66
C ARG A 71 -12.60 0.69 18.40
N GLY A 72 -11.29 0.54 18.28
CA GLY A 72 -10.24 1.33 18.94
C GLY A 72 -9.79 2.60 18.23
N GLY A 73 -10.29 2.85 17.01
CA GLY A 73 -9.87 3.97 16.18
C GLY A 73 -8.39 3.89 15.73
N HIS A 74 -7.89 5.02 15.21
CA HIS A 74 -6.62 5.11 14.50
C HIS A 74 -5.38 4.74 15.32
N GLN A 75 -5.37 5.06 16.62
CA GLN A 75 -4.22 4.79 17.48
C GLN A 75 -4.06 3.30 17.77
N GLU A 76 -5.14 2.59 18.05
CA GLU A 76 -5.13 1.16 18.33
C GLU A 76 -4.75 0.35 17.08
N ALA A 77 -5.34 0.71 15.92
CA ALA A 77 -4.98 0.15 14.63
C ALA A 77 -3.48 0.31 14.32
N PHE A 78 -2.94 1.51 14.55
CA PHE A 78 -1.51 1.74 14.34
C PHE A 78 -0.62 0.95 15.31
N ALA A 79 -1.05 0.79 16.57
CA ALA A 79 -0.36 -0.04 17.55
C ALA A 79 -0.30 -1.50 17.08
N GLN A 80 -1.40 -2.05 16.56
CA GLN A 80 -1.47 -3.41 16.02
C GLN A 80 -0.48 -3.62 14.85
N THR A 81 -0.40 -2.69 13.90
CA THR A 81 0.60 -2.79 12.82
C THR A 81 2.04 -2.69 13.35
N ARG A 82 2.29 -1.86 14.37
CA ARG A 82 3.61 -1.77 15.01
C ARG A 82 3.98 -3.07 15.73
N GLU A 83 3.05 -3.67 16.47
CA GLU A 83 3.25 -4.96 17.14
C GLU A 83 3.53 -6.08 16.14
N ALA A 84 2.82 -6.08 15.01
CA ALA A 84 3.12 -6.99 13.91
C ALA A 84 4.52 -6.78 13.33
N ALA A 85 4.96 -5.53 13.17
CA ALA A 85 6.34 -5.23 12.74
C ALA A 85 7.38 -5.69 13.79
N ASP A 86 7.07 -5.56 15.08
CA ASP A 86 7.91 -6.10 16.16
C ASP A 86 8.01 -7.62 16.07
N HIS A 87 6.89 -8.31 15.85
CA HIS A 87 6.81 -9.75 15.68
C HIS A 87 7.65 -10.24 14.49
N ILE A 88 7.45 -9.65 13.29
CA ILE A 88 8.25 -9.95 12.09
C ILE A 88 9.75 -9.77 12.37
N GLN A 89 10.13 -8.69 13.07
CA GLN A 89 11.53 -8.43 13.39
C GLN A 89 12.13 -9.47 14.35
N VAL A 90 11.36 -9.93 15.35
CA VAL A 90 11.79 -10.99 16.28
C VAL A 90 12.00 -12.30 15.52
N MET A 91 11.06 -12.68 14.66
CA MET A 91 11.14 -13.92 13.86
C MET A 91 12.31 -13.90 12.86
N ALA A 92 12.70 -12.73 12.37
CA ALA A 92 13.81 -12.57 11.43
C ALA A 92 15.23 -12.62 12.06
N LYS A 93 15.35 -12.68 13.41
CA LYS A 93 16.65 -12.61 14.13
C LYS A 93 17.65 -13.72 13.76
N GLY A 94 17.27 -14.77 13.04
CA GLY A 94 18.17 -15.84 12.60
C GLY A 94 18.86 -15.66 11.23
N ARG A 95 18.42 -14.73 10.36
CA ARG A 95 18.83 -14.78 8.92
C ARG A 95 19.52 -13.55 8.33
N ASN A 96 19.50 -12.38 8.98
CA ASN A 96 20.32 -11.19 8.67
C ASN A 96 19.63 -9.99 9.32
N LYS A 97 20.13 -9.51 10.48
CA LYS A 97 19.74 -8.24 11.14
C LYS A 97 18.30 -7.79 10.80
N GLY A 98 17.33 -8.64 11.09
CA GLY A 98 15.97 -8.55 10.56
C GLY A 98 15.39 -7.15 10.74
N ARG A 99 15.03 -6.51 9.62
CA ARG A 99 14.30 -5.24 9.65
C ARG A 99 12.87 -5.52 9.26
N ALA A 100 11.95 -4.98 10.04
CA ALA A 100 10.55 -4.91 9.64
C ALA A 100 10.25 -3.50 9.14
N TYR A 101 9.38 -3.43 8.15
CA TYR A 101 8.94 -2.19 7.54
C TYR A 101 7.44 -2.06 7.69
N ILE A 102 6.96 -0.83 7.86
CA ILE A 102 5.55 -0.50 7.74
C ILE A 102 5.35 0.07 6.35
N TYR A 103 4.43 -0.54 5.61
CA TYR A 103 4.02 -0.13 4.28
C TYR A 103 2.61 0.46 4.34
N ASP A 104 2.48 1.68 3.88
CA ASP A 104 1.24 2.43 3.74
C ASP A 104 1.08 2.74 2.25
N THR A 105 -0.04 2.34 1.67
CA THR A 105 -0.32 2.46 0.23
C THR A 105 -1.77 2.79 0.01
N GLU A 106 -2.06 3.42 -1.12
CA GLU A 106 -3.41 3.54 -1.62
C GLU A 106 -3.65 2.52 -2.74
N ILE A 107 -4.77 1.82 -2.66
CA ILE A 107 -5.29 0.95 -3.70
C ILE A 107 -6.48 1.64 -4.34
N SER A 108 -6.30 2.02 -5.61
CA SER A 108 -7.35 2.56 -6.46
C SER A 108 -7.65 1.53 -7.56
N PRO A 109 -8.71 0.69 -7.42
CA PRO A 109 -9.02 -0.40 -8.33
C PRO A 109 -9.44 0.04 -9.74
N GLY A 110 -9.59 1.35 -9.98
CA GLY A 110 -9.90 1.93 -11.28
C GLY A 110 -11.03 2.95 -11.20
N ASN A 111 -11.67 3.18 -12.34
CA ASN A 111 -12.82 4.09 -12.42
C ASN A 111 -14.08 3.38 -11.89
N GLY A 112 -14.90 4.13 -11.16
CA GLY A 112 -16.18 3.66 -10.66
C GLY A 112 -16.17 3.27 -9.19
N ARG A 113 -17.38 3.22 -8.64
CA ARG A 113 -17.64 2.87 -7.26
C ARG A 113 -17.73 1.34 -7.12
N LEU A 114 -17.17 0.84 -6.03
CA LEU A 114 -17.34 -0.53 -5.53
C LEU A 114 -18.19 -0.48 -4.27
N SER A 115 -19.00 -1.53 -4.03
CA SER A 115 -19.59 -1.76 -2.71
C SER A 115 -18.51 -1.96 -1.64
N ASP A 116 -18.86 -1.80 -0.36
CA ASP A 116 -17.93 -2.06 0.75
C ASP A 116 -17.45 -3.52 0.71
N GLN A 117 -18.36 -4.47 0.47
CA GLN A 117 -18.04 -5.88 0.32
C GLN A 117 -17.01 -6.13 -0.79
N SER A 118 -17.19 -5.49 -1.94
CA SER A 118 -16.24 -5.57 -3.05
C SER A 118 -14.90 -4.89 -2.71
N ALA A 119 -14.90 -3.79 -1.97
CA ALA A 119 -13.69 -3.12 -1.50
C ALA A 119 -12.89 -4.00 -0.50
N HIS A 120 -13.55 -4.65 0.46
CA HIS A 120 -12.92 -5.63 1.36
C HIS A 120 -12.26 -6.76 0.56
N ARG A 121 -12.97 -7.29 -0.44
CA ARG A 121 -12.45 -8.37 -1.30
C ARG A 121 -11.22 -7.92 -2.11
N ILE A 122 -11.22 -6.70 -2.65
CA ILE A 122 -10.06 -6.15 -3.36
C ILE A 122 -8.86 -5.99 -2.42
N THR A 123 -9.08 -5.55 -1.20
CA THR A 123 -8.01 -5.45 -0.20
C THR A 123 -7.42 -6.81 0.13
N ALA A 124 -8.26 -7.82 0.39
CA ALA A 124 -7.80 -9.19 0.63
C ALA A 124 -6.98 -9.74 -0.55
N GLU A 125 -7.46 -9.55 -1.78
CA GLU A 125 -6.76 -9.99 -2.99
C GLU A 125 -5.39 -9.32 -3.14
N TYR A 126 -5.28 -8.02 -2.82
CA TYR A 126 -3.99 -7.32 -2.87
C TYR A 126 -2.96 -7.96 -1.92
N ILE A 127 -3.38 -8.26 -0.70
CA ILE A 127 -2.56 -8.90 0.32
C ILE A 127 -2.12 -10.29 -0.13
N GLU A 128 -3.03 -11.07 -0.71
CA GLU A 128 -2.71 -12.40 -1.24
C GLU A 128 -1.72 -12.35 -2.40
N VAL A 129 -1.83 -11.37 -3.30
CA VAL A 129 -0.85 -11.20 -4.37
C VAL A 129 0.53 -10.89 -3.79
N LEU A 130 0.64 -10.01 -2.80
CA LEU A 130 1.93 -9.75 -2.13
C LEU A 130 2.47 -10.99 -1.42
N ARG A 131 1.62 -11.76 -0.73
CA ARG A 131 2.00 -13.03 -0.10
C ARG A 131 2.54 -14.03 -1.13
N SER A 132 1.88 -14.15 -2.29
CA SER A 132 2.33 -15.02 -3.39
C SER A 132 3.69 -14.62 -3.98
N GLN A 133 4.06 -13.33 -3.85
CA GLN A 133 5.37 -12.79 -4.24
C GLN A 133 6.44 -12.98 -3.13
N GLY A 134 6.11 -13.74 -2.08
CA GLY A 134 7.00 -14.05 -0.97
C GLY A 134 7.20 -12.88 0.00
N HIS A 135 6.23 -11.98 0.10
CA HIS A 135 6.18 -11.00 1.19
C HIS A 135 5.45 -11.61 2.40
N GLN A 136 6.03 -11.48 3.58
CA GLN A 136 5.30 -11.72 4.83
C GLN A 136 4.51 -10.44 5.11
N VAL A 137 3.20 -10.57 5.31
CA VAL A 137 2.30 -9.43 5.50
C VAL A 137 1.46 -9.67 6.76
N GLU A 138 1.64 -8.80 7.76
CA GLU A 138 0.99 -8.89 9.07
C GLU A 138 0.48 -7.52 9.53
N GLY A 139 -0.45 -7.50 10.50
CA GLY A 139 -0.98 -6.26 11.07
C GLY A 139 -1.65 -5.37 10.02
N VAL A 140 -2.45 -5.98 9.14
CA VAL A 140 -3.18 -5.31 8.06
C VAL A 140 -4.28 -4.44 8.65
N GLN A 141 -4.34 -3.20 8.19
CA GLN A 141 -5.27 -2.17 8.61
C GLN A 141 -5.65 -1.36 7.39
N TYR A 142 -6.94 -1.06 7.21
CA TYR A 142 -7.33 -0.21 6.09
C TYR A 142 -8.59 0.59 6.34
N VAL A 143 -8.75 1.60 5.49
CA VAL A 143 -9.91 2.45 5.41
C VAL A 143 -10.41 2.47 3.97
N ILE A 144 -11.71 2.31 3.80
CA ILE A 144 -12.38 2.43 2.51
C ILE A 144 -12.87 3.87 2.35
N HIS A 145 -12.38 4.56 1.33
CA HIS A 145 -12.89 5.85 0.92
C HIS A 145 -13.77 5.68 -0.31
N GLN A 146 -15.01 6.12 -0.19
CA GLN A 146 -15.94 6.20 -1.30
C GLN A 146 -16.36 7.65 -1.48
N ASN A 147 -16.15 8.17 -2.68
CA ASN A 147 -16.84 9.38 -3.12
C ASN A 147 -17.87 9.04 -4.21
N THR A 148 -18.45 10.08 -4.79
CA THR A 148 -19.49 9.93 -5.83
C THR A 148 -18.98 9.29 -7.12
N GLN A 149 -17.66 9.21 -7.33
CA GLN A 149 -17.06 8.79 -8.60
C GLN A 149 -16.16 7.56 -8.51
N HIS A 150 -15.50 7.34 -7.38
CA HIS A 150 -14.53 6.27 -7.21
C HIS A 150 -14.42 5.78 -5.77
N THR A 151 -14.08 4.50 -5.65
CA THR A 151 -13.65 3.87 -4.40
C THR A 151 -12.13 3.77 -4.40
N HIS A 152 -11.47 4.15 -3.30
CA HIS A 152 -10.06 3.86 -3.04
C HIS A 152 -9.89 3.36 -1.60
N VAL A 153 -8.85 2.57 -1.36
CA VAL A 153 -8.55 2.01 -0.05
C VAL A 153 -7.18 2.48 0.40
N HIS A 154 -7.11 3.10 1.57
CA HIS A 154 -5.84 3.32 2.25
C HIS A 154 -5.51 2.11 3.09
N LEU A 155 -4.39 1.46 2.79
CA LEU A 155 -3.98 0.19 3.37
C LEU A 155 -2.62 0.34 4.04
N MET A 156 -2.50 -0.18 5.25
CA MET A 156 -1.28 -0.21 6.02
C MET A 156 -1.02 -1.61 6.56
N PHE A 157 0.23 -2.07 6.51
CA PHE A 157 0.63 -3.35 7.08
C PHE A 157 2.14 -3.42 7.33
N ALA A 158 2.57 -4.40 8.12
CA ALA A 158 3.96 -4.72 8.37
C ALA A 158 4.48 -5.78 7.39
N THR A 159 5.74 -5.64 6.97
CA THR A 159 6.43 -6.59 6.09
C THR A 159 7.90 -6.79 6.43
N GLN A 160 8.41 -7.99 6.12
CA GLN A 160 9.81 -8.39 6.36
C GLN A 160 10.82 -7.77 5.38
N LYS A 161 10.35 -7.29 4.22
CA LYS A 161 11.21 -6.73 3.17
C LYS A 161 10.52 -5.56 2.48
N THR A 162 11.32 -4.67 1.92
CA THR A 162 10.79 -3.55 1.16
C THR A 162 10.04 -4.04 -0.08
N ILE A 163 8.75 -3.73 -0.17
CA ILE A 163 7.94 -3.90 -1.39
C ILE A 163 8.54 -3.03 -2.48
N GLN A 164 8.95 -3.67 -3.57
CA GLN A 164 9.47 -2.97 -4.73
C GLN A 164 8.33 -2.32 -5.51
N LYS A 165 8.61 -1.21 -6.19
CA LYS A 165 7.62 -0.52 -7.03
C LYS A 165 7.03 -1.43 -8.12
N SER A 166 7.82 -2.38 -8.62
CA SER A 166 7.38 -3.40 -9.58
C SER A 166 6.32 -4.33 -8.98
N ASP A 167 6.52 -4.75 -7.74
CA ASP A 167 5.66 -5.69 -7.01
C ASP A 167 4.32 -5.02 -6.72
N ASP A 168 4.36 -3.80 -6.17
CA ASP A 168 3.16 -2.97 -5.92
C ASP A 168 2.36 -2.72 -7.21
N ARG A 169 3.05 -2.34 -8.29
CA ARG A 169 2.39 -2.10 -9.58
C ARG A 169 1.78 -3.37 -10.15
N SER A 170 2.48 -4.50 -10.06
CA SER A 170 1.97 -5.80 -10.53
C SER A 170 0.74 -6.21 -9.74
N ALA A 171 0.75 -6.05 -8.41
CA ALA A 171 -0.39 -6.31 -7.57
C ALA A 171 -1.58 -5.42 -7.94
N LYS A 172 -1.38 -4.09 -8.02
CA LYS A 172 -2.43 -3.13 -8.43
C LYS A 172 -2.98 -3.39 -9.82
N TYR A 173 -2.17 -3.89 -10.75
CA TYR A 173 -2.63 -4.24 -12.10
C TYR A 173 -3.59 -5.44 -12.07
N LYS A 174 -3.24 -6.52 -11.36
CA LYS A 174 -4.10 -7.71 -11.23
C LYS A 174 -5.46 -7.37 -10.60
N LEU A 175 -5.49 -6.42 -9.66
CA LEU A 175 -6.73 -5.98 -9.03
C LEU A 175 -7.72 -5.32 -9.98
N ARG A 176 -7.28 -4.72 -11.09
CA ARG A 176 -8.19 -4.04 -12.03
C ARG A 176 -9.18 -5.04 -12.63
N GLU A 177 -8.69 -6.19 -13.08
CA GLU A 177 -9.53 -7.24 -13.64
C GLU A 177 -10.50 -7.80 -12.60
N VAL A 178 -10.06 -7.95 -11.35
CA VAL A 178 -10.94 -8.38 -10.24
C VAL A 178 -12.00 -7.33 -9.95
N ALA A 179 -11.62 -6.05 -9.95
CA ALA A 179 -12.53 -4.94 -9.68
C ALA A 179 -13.58 -4.77 -10.78
N ASP A 180 -13.21 -4.97 -12.05
CA ASP A 180 -14.17 -4.97 -13.16
C ASP A 180 -15.25 -6.03 -12.94
N ARG A 181 -14.85 -7.27 -12.61
CA ARG A 181 -15.80 -8.36 -12.33
C ARG A 181 -16.69 -8.09 -11.13
N LEU A 182 -16.11 -7.53 -10.06
CA LEU A 182 -16.87 -7.18 -8.85
C LEU A 182 -17.88 -6.06 -9.11
N ARG A 183 -17.55 -5.07 -9.94
CA ARG A 183 -18.51 -4.05 -10.36
C ARG A 183 -19.69 -4.63 -11.11
N ASP A 184 -19.44 -5.60 -11.99
CA ASP A 184 -20.53 -6.25 -12.73
C ASP A 184 -21.43 -7.09 -11.82
N ILE A 185 -20.84 -7.72 -10.80
CA ILE A 185 -21.58 -8.41 -9.73
C ILE A 185 -22.40 -7.42 -8.90
N ASP A 186 -21.80 -6.32 -8.43
CA ASP A 186 -22.48 -5.28 -7.63
C ASP A 186 -23.72 -4.75 -8.39
N LYS A 187 -23.57 -4.39 -9.67
CA LYS A 187 -24.69 -3.95 -10.53
C LYS A 187 -25.78 -5.00 -10.67
N SER A 188 -25.39 -6.26 -10.84
CA SER A 188 -26.34 -7.36 -10.98
C SER A 188 -27.12 -7.57 -9.68
N LEU A 189 -26.47 -7.46 -8.52
CA LEU A 189 -27.11 -7.57 -7.22
C LEU A 189 -28.07 -6.40 -6.95
N ASP A 190 -27.71 -5.18 -7.34
CA ASP A 190 -28.60 -4.01 -7.23
C ASP A 190 -29.85 -4.19 -8.08
N THR A 191 -29.69 -4.66 -9.32
CA THR A 191 -30.83 -4.96 -10.21
C THR A 191 -31.76 -6.02 -9.60
N ILE A 192 -31.18 -7.07 -9.01
CA ILE A 192 -31.97 -8.13 -8.35
C ILE A 192 -32.72 -7.57 -7.14
N ARG A 193 -32.10 -6.71 -6.33
CA ARG A 193 -32.77 -6.07 -5.18
C ARG A 193 -33.97 -5.24 -5.62
N GLU A 194 -33.82 -4.41 -6.64
CA GLU A 194 -34.91 -3.60 -7.19
C GLU A 194 -36.10 -4.48 -7.63
N VAL A 195 -35.83 -5.57 -8.34
CA VAL A 195 -36.88 -6.51 -8.78
C VAL A 195 -37.59 -7.16 -7.58
N VAL A 196 -36.84 -7.57 -6.55
CA VAL A 196 -37.40 -8.18 -5.35
C VAL A 196 -38.27 -7.19 -4.58
N GLU A 197 -37.83 -5.94 -4.43
CA GLU A 197 -38.60 -4.88 -3.75
C GLU A 197 -39.94 -4.61 -4.46
N VAL A 198 -39.92 -4.46 -5.79
CA VAL A 198 -41.14 -4.26 -6.59
C VAL A 198 -42.11 -5.45 -6.43
N GLN A 199 -41.60 -6.68 -6.42
CA GLN A 199 -42.43 -7.87 -6.22
C GLN A 199 -43.04 -7.93 -4.81
N GLN A 200 -42.28 -7.56 -3.77
CA GLN A 200 -42.79 -7.51 -2.40
C GLN A 200 -43.89 -6.47 -2.22
N ASP A 201 -43.74 -5.30 -2.83
CA ASP A 201 -44.76 -4.24 -2.77
C ASP A 201 -46.03 -4.62 -3.55
N HIS A 202 -45.88 -5.33 -4.68
CA HIS A 202 -47.03 -5.88 -5.42
C HIS A 202 -47.78 -6.96 -4.63
N LEU A 203 -47.07 -7.76 -3.82
CA LEU A 203 -47.70 -8.76 -2.94
C LEU A 203 -48.41 -8.12 -1.74
N LYS A 204 -47.82 -7.08 -1.13
CA LYS A 204 -48.44 -6.34 -0.01
C LYS A 204 -49.72 -5.60 -0.44
N SER A 205 -49.73 -5.02 -1.65
CA SER A 205 -50.89 -4.29 -2.18
C SER A 205 -52.06 -5.18 -2.63
N ARG A 206 -51.83 -6.49 -2.79
CA ARG A 206 -52.87 -7.47 -3.16
C ARG A 206 -53.43 -8.27 -1.98
N GLY A 207 -52.77 -8.22 -0.82
CA GLY A 207 -53.17 -8.95 0.39
C GLY A 207 -53.80 -8.08 1.48
N GLY A 208 -54.08 -6.80 1.20
CA GLY A 208 -54.75 -5.86 2.10
C GLY A 208 -56.18 -5.54 1.66
#